data_AF-A0A959IBJ1-F1
#
_entry.id   AF-A0A959IBJ1-F1
#
_cell.length_a   1.000
_cell.length_b   1.000
_cell.length_c   1.000
_cell.angle_alpha   90.00
_cell.angle_beta   90.00
_cell.angle_gamma   90.00
#
_symmetry.space_group_name_H-M   'P 1'
#
loop_
_entity.id
_entity.type
_entity.pdbx_description
1 polymer ?
#
loop_
_entity_poly.entity_id
_entity_poly.type
_entity_poly.pdbx_seq_one_letter_code
_entity_poly.pdbx_strand_id
1 'polypeptide(L)'
;MDEGYIKFKAEWTQAPALPFDRLARLDHWRRKLYSLGLIGSYPGGIGYGNLSCRWDKPGQFAITGSATGNLPELDSRHYSLVTAVDLTQNRL
;
A
#
# COMPACT_ATOMS: atom_id res chain seq x y z
N MET A 1 2.79 22.96 -1.77
CA MET A 1 2.54 22.05 -0.64
C MET A 1 3.12 20.72 -1.08
N ASP A 2 4.36 20.42 -0.70
CA ASP A 2 5.15 19.32 -1.25
C ASP A 2 4.98 18.06 -0.38
N GLU A 3 3.80 17.45 -0.41
CA GLU A 3 3.55 16.21 0.32
C GLU A 3 3.19 15.08 -0.65
N GLY A 4 4.07 14.09 -0.73
CA GLY A 4 3.92 12.95 -1.64
C GLY A 4 5.18 12.11 -1.84
N TYR A 5 6.25 12.35 -1.06
CA TYR A 5 7.51 11.61 -1.20
C TYR A 5 7.71 10.63 -0.05
N ILE A 6 8.34 9.50 -0.39
CA ILE A 6 8.76 8.47 0.56
C ILE A 6 9.90 9.05 1.42
N LYS A 7 9.70 9.12 2.74
CA LYS A 7 10.65 9.70 3.71
C LYS A 7 11.62 8.68 4.33
N PHE A 8 11.65 7.47 3.79
CA PHE A 8 12.49 6.36 4.25
C PHE A 8 13.24 5.73 3.06
N LYS A 9 14.29 4.96 3.32
CA LYS A 9 14.96 4.21 2.26
C LYS A 9 14.16 2.94 1.95
N ALA A 10 13.66 2.80 0.73
CA ALA A 10 12.97 1.59 0.29
C ALA A 10 13.94 0.68 -0.47
N GLU A 11 14.29 -0.46 0.10
CA GLU A 11 15.01 -1.55 -0.57
C GLU A 11 13.99 -2.47 -1.24
N TRP A 12 13.46 -2.01 -2.37
CA TRP A 12 12.44 -2.71 -3.12
C TRP A 12 13.05 -3.64 -4.17
N THR A 13 12.52 -4.86 -4.26
CA THR A 13 12.84 -5.82 -5.32
C THR A 13 11.56 -6.24 -6.02
N GLN A 14 11.59 -6.27 -7.35
CA GLN A 14 10.47 -6.75 -8.13
C GLN A 14 10.25 -8.25 -7.90
N ALA A 15 9.00 -8.63 -7.66
CA ALA A 15 8.58 -10.01 -7.44
C ALA A 15 7.24 -10.28 -8.16
N PRO A 16 6.85 -11.55 -8.35
CA PRO A 16 5.51 -11.89 -8.80
C PRO A 16 4.43 -11.25 -7.90
N ALA A 17 3.29 -10.92 -8.50
CA ALA A 17 2.17 -10.37 -7.77
C ALA A 17 1.68 -11.34 -6.67
N LEU A 18 1.20 -10.78 -5.56
CA LEU A 18 0.66 -11.58 -4.46
C LEU A 18 -0.63 -12.31 -4.91
N PRO A 19 -0.93 -13.50 -4.37
CA PRO A 19 -2.18 -14.19 -4.66
C PRO A 19 -3.39 -13.32 -4.26
N PHE A 20 -4.32 -13.08 -5.20
CA PHE A 20 -5.41 -12.14 -4.96
C PHE A 20 -6.42 -12.64 -3.92
N ASP A 21 -6.63 -13.95 -3.83
CA ASP A 21 -7.43 -14.59 -2.78
C ASP A 21 -6.95 -14.20 -1.36
N ARG A 22 -5.64 -14.07 -1.19
CA ARG A 22 -5.02 -13.64 0.06
C ARG A 22 -5.15 -12.13 0.30
N LEU A 23 -5.33 -11.34 -0.76
CA LEU A 23 -5.55 -9.89 -0.71
C LEU A 23 -7.04 -9.51 -0.63
N ALA A 24 -7.97 -10.43 -0.90
CA ALA A 24 -9.39 -10.14 -1.07
C ALA A 24 -9.99 -9.33 0.10
N ARG A 25 -9.61 -9.65 1.35
CA ARG A 25 -10.05 -8.89 2.52
C ARG A 25 -9.50 -7.46 2.53
N LEU A 26 -8.22 -7.29 2.19
CA LEU A 26 -7.59 -5.97 2.13
C LEU A 26 -8.22 -5.11 1.04
N ASP A 27 -8.42 -5.68 -0.16
CA ASP A 27 -9.08 -5.02 -1.27
C ASP A 27 -10.54 -4.64 -0.95
N HIS A 28 -11.30 -5.54 -0.34
CA HIS A 28 -12.69 -5.28 0.09
C HIS A 28 -12.78 -4.01 0.96
N TRP A 29 -11.95 -3.91 2.00
CA TRP A 29 -11.93 -2.74 2.87
C TRP A 29 -11.41 -1.49 2.18
N ARG A 30 -10.40 -1.64 1.32
CA ARG A 30 -9.89 -0.54 0.51
C ARG A 30 -10.98 0.06 -0.38
N ARG A 31 -11.75 -0.76 -1.09
CA ARG A 31 -12.88 -0.31 -1.93
C ARG A 31 -13.94 0.41 -1.12
N LYS A 32 -14.29 -0.13 0.06
CA LYS A 32 -15.25 0.50 0.97
C LYS A 32 -14.76 1.88 1.43
N LEU A 33 -13.52 1.99 1.89
CA LEU A 33 -12.95 3.26 2.35
C LEU A 33 -12.77 4.27 1.20
N TYR A 34 -12.44 3.81 -0.02
CA TYR A 34 -12.41 4.65 -1.21
C TYR A 34 -13.80 5.24 -1.51
N SER A 35 -14.85 4.42 -1.48
CA SER A 35 -16.23 4.88 -1.72
C SER A 35 -16.72 5.91 -0.68
N LEU A 36 -16.12 5.91 0.52
CA LEU A 36 -16.39 6.86 1.59
C LEU A 36 -15.50 8.11 1.53
N GLY A 37 -14.60 8.23 0.55
CA GLY A 37 -13.65 9.35 0.45
C GLY A 37 -12.55 9.34 1.52
N LEU A 38 -12.30 8.19 2.16
CA LEU A 38 -11.25 8.02 3.18
C LEU A 38 -9.93 7.50 2.59
N ILE A 39 -9.98 7.03 1.34
CA ILE A 39 -8.84 6.70 0.50
C ILE A 39 -9.08 7.40 -0.83
N GLY A 40 -8.07 8.06 -1.38
CA GLY A 40 -8.27 8.85 -2.59
C GLY A 40 -7.01 9.56 -3.04
N SER A 41 -7.20 10.53 -3.91
CA SER A 41 -6.16 11.50 -4.28
C SER A 41 -6.73 12.90 -4.31
N TYR A 42 -5.93 13.88 -3.89
CA TYR A 42 -6.26 15.29 -4.05
C TYR A 42 -6.12 15.73 -5.52
N PRO A 43 -6.74 16.87 -5.91
CA PRO A 43 -6.37 17.56 -7.14
C PRO A 43 -4.85 17.79 -7.17
N GLY A 44 -4.17 17.31 -8.23
CA GLY A 44 -2.71 17.27 -8.30
C GLY A 44 -2.11 15.87 -8.09
N GLY A 45 -2.92 14.84 -7.83
CA GLY A 45 -2.50 13.43 -7.87
C GLY A 45 -1.87 12.90 -6.58
N ILE A 46 -1.78 13.71 -5.53
CA ILE A 46 -1.28 13.30 -4.22
C ILE A 46 -2.28 12.33 -3.58
N GLY A 47 -1.90 11.06 -3.45
CA GLY A 47 -2.71 10.01 -2.84
C GLY A 47 -2.71 10.05 -1.30
N TYR A 48 -3.80 9.61 -0.68
CA TYR A 48 -3.91 9.44 0.77
C TYR A 48 -4.62 8.13 1.15
N GLY A 49 -4.41 7.67 2.38
CA GLY A 49 -5.15 6.54 2.96
C GLY A 49 -4.64 5.15 2.54
N ASN A 50 -3.32 4.90 2.55
CA ASN A 50 -2.81 3.54 2.33
C ASN A 50 -3.34 2.57 3.40
N LEU A 51 -3.61 1.33 2.98
CA LEU A 51 -4.11 0.28 3.86
C LEU A 51 -3.14 -0.90 3.86
N SER A 52 -2.95 -1.50 5.03
CA SER A 52 -2.13 -2.71 5.18
C SER A 52 -2.85 -3.78 5.99
N CYS A 53 -2.42 -5.03 5.81
CA CYS A 53 -2.83 -6.16 6.64
C CYS A 53 -1.61 -7.00 7.03
N ARG A 54 -1.66 -7.61 8.22
CA ARG A 54 -0.61 -8.53 8.68
C ARG A 54 -0.50 -9.74 7.74
N TRP A 55 0.72 -10.24 7.59
CA TRP A 55 1.03 -11.37 6.71
C TRP A 55 1.61 -12.55 7.49
N ASP A 56 1.93 -13.64 6.78
CA ASP A 56 2.29 -14.98 7.30
C ASP A 56 3.27 -14.98 8.48
N LYS A 57 4.26 -14.07 8.48
CA LYS A 57 5.30 -14.02 9.50
C LYS A 57 5.18 -12.75 10.36
N PRO A 58 5.58 -12.80 11.64
CA PRO A 58 5.70 -11.61 12.47
C PRO A 58 6.53 -10.53 11.78
N GLY A 59 6.06 -9.28 11.85
CA GLY A 59 6.71 -8.13 11.19
C GLY A 59 6.39 -7.97 9.70
N GLN A 60 5.80 -8.98 9.04
CA GLN A 60 5.39 -8.85 7.64
C GLN A 60 3.98 -8.29 7.48
N PHE A 61 3.78 -7.52 6.42
CA PHE A 61 2.47 -7.00 6.05
C PHE A 61 2.37 -6.73 4.55
N ALA A 62 1.20 -7.01 3.98
CA ALA A 62 0.86 -6.54 2.64
C ALA A 62 0.33 -5.10 2.75
N ILE A 63 0.71 -4.24 1.80
CA ILE A 63 0.32 -2.83 1.78
C ILE A 63 -0.07 -2.39 0.36
N THR A 64 -1.05 -1.49 0.25
CA THR A 64 -1.39 -0.84 -1.02
C THR A 64 -0.21 0.02 -1.50
N GLY A 65 0.10 -0.07 -2.80
CA GLY A 65 1.18 0.68 -3.43
C GLY A 65 0.99 2.20 -3.34
N SER A 66 2.10 2.93 -3.38
CA SER A 66 2.10 4.39 -3.47
C SER A 66 1.35 4.87 -4.72
N ALA A 67 0.73 6.04 -4.65
CA ALA A 67 0.00 6.67 -5.76
C ALA A 67 -1.14 5.82 -6.37
N THR A 68 -1.65 4.82 -5.65
CA THR A 68 -2.83 4.03 -6.08
C THR A 68 -4.16 4.63 -5.65
N GLY A 69 -4.13 5.77 -4.94
CA GLY A 69 -5.30 6.45 -4.39
C GLY A 69 -6.22 7.07 -5.45
N ASN A 70 -5.77 7.25 -6.70
CA ASN A 70 -6.61 7.72 -7.80
C ASN A 70 -7.40 6.59 -8.48
N LEU A 71 -7.06 5.33 -8.24
CA LEU A 71 -7.69 4.18 -8.89
C LEU A 71 -8.93 3.74 -8.09
N PRO A 72 -10.12 3.57 -8.68
CA PRO A 72 -11.27 3.03 -7.93
C PRO A 72 -11.13 1.53 -7.62
N GLU A 73 -10.37 0.80 -8.43
CA GLU A 73 -10.16 -0.65 -8.31
C GLU A 73 -8.68 -0.97 -8.39
N LEU A 74 -8.26 -1.97 -7.62
CA LEU A 74 -6.88 -2.47 -7.63
C LEU A 74 -6.88 -3.95 -8.00
N ASP A 75 -5.82 -4.35 -8.70
CA ASP A 75 -5.44 -5.77 -8.85
C ASP A 75 -4.20 -6.09 -8.00
N SER A 76 -3.81 -7.36 -7.96
CA SER A 76 -2.70 -7.85 -7.14
C SER A 76 -1.34 -7.19 -7.38
N ARG A 77 -1.12 -6.56 -8.55
CA ARG A 77 0.12 -5.84 -8.89
C ARG A 77 0.23 -4.50 -8.17
N HIS A 78 -0.86 -4.00 -7.63
CA HIS A 78 -0.92 -2.74 -6.89
C HIS A 78 -0.61 -2.91 -5.40
N TYR A 79 -0.14 -4.07 -4.98
CA TYR A 79 0.21 -4.39 -3.61
C TYR A 79 1.66 -4.84 -3.52
N SER A 80 2.29 -4.50 -2.39
CA SER A 80 3.64 -4.95 -2.05
C SER A 80 3.60 -5.69 -0.72
N LEU A 81 4.45 -6.71 -0.59
CA LEU A 81 4.73 -7.35 0.70
C LEU A 81 5.94 -6.67 1.32
N VAL A 82 5.77 -6.09 2.50
CA VAL A 82 6.88 -5.63 3.34
C VAL A 82 7.36 -6.81 4.18
N THR A 83 8.62 -7.17 4.01
CA THR A 83 9.23 -8.34 4.67
C THR A 83 10.08 -7.99 5.88
N ALA A 84 10.55 -6.75 6.00
CA ALA A 84 11.36 -6.24 7.09
C ALA A 84 11.11 -4.74 7.31
N VAL A 85 11.38 -4.27 8.53
CA VAL A 85 11.35 -2.84 8.89
C VAL A 85 12.53 -2.58 9.81
N ASP A 86 13.35 -1.59 9.47
CA ASP A 86 14.45 -1.12 10.29
C ASP A 86 14.20 0.34 10.69
N LEU A 87 13.71 0.52 11.93
CA LEU A 87 13.35 1.83 12.45
C LEU A 87 14.59 2.71 12.70
N THR A 88 15.71 2.11 13.12
CA THR A 88 16.94 2.84 13.44
C THR A 88 17.58 3.41 12.19
N GLN A 89 17.57 2.64 11.10
CA GLN A 89 18.11 3.09 9.81
C GLN A 89 17.06 3.76 8.91
N ASN A 90 15.81 3.87 9.37
CA ASN A 90 14.67 4.41 8.60
C ASN A 90 14.57 3.75 7.20
N ARG A 91 14.53 2.41 7.21
CA ARG A 91 14.54 1.57 6.00
C ARG A 91 13.40 0.54 6.01
N LEU A 92 12.83 0.33 4.83
CA LEU A 92 12.00 -0.82 4.46
C LEU A 92 12.73 -1.73 3.48
#